data_AF-G3ULR6-F1
#
_entry.id   AF-G3ULR6-F1
#
_cell.length_a   1.000
_cell.length_b   1.000
_cell.length_c   1.000
_cell.angle_alpha   90.00
_cell.angle_beta   90.00
_cell.angle_gamma   90.00
#
_symmetry.space_group_name_H-M   'P 1'
#
loop_
_entity.id
_entity.type
_entity.pdbx_description
1 polymer ?
#
loop_
_entity_poly.entity_id
_entity_poly.type
_entity_poly.pdbx_seq_one_letter_code
_entity_poly.pdbx_strand_id
1 'polypeptide(L)'
;MGLVMERRGPYSRGLHKAGVGEHGCWYYLRYFFLFVSLIQFLIILGLVLFMVYGNVHGGTESNLQATERRADVLYGQVVGLTATQTNLTKELNLTTRAKEAIMQLLLNARRDLDRINASFRQCQADRAIYLNNERYMAAIILSEKQCKEHLKGNNNSCNALLLMLGQKAKTLEVELEKEKAVCAKDKEALVLGKRVVEEQLVECGKTQGQLQQEKRIAEERLRKVEALCLRWDKDKFETDLRNIWRDSIIPRTLDSLGYSPYHPSLGEMAPIRRTCDHMPELRTPKVAELARSLRVDIQRVASENADLQRQKLEAEHGLQ
;
A
#
# COMPACT_ATOMS: atom_id res chain seq x y z
N MET A 1 -4.58 -110.76 108.96
CA MET A 1 -4.03 -110.83 110.33
C MET A 1 -2.53 -110.96 110.17
N GLY A 2 -1.73 -109.97 110.53
CA GLY A 2 -1.59 -109.51 111.91
C GLY A 2 -0.38 -110.25 112.46
N LEU A 3 0.81 -109.66 112.36
CA LEU A 3 1.43 -108.84 113.41
C LEU A 3 2.05 -109.68 114.52
N VAL A 4 3.12 -109.09 115.09
CA VAL A 4 3.47 -109.09 116.52
C VAL A 4 4.39 -110.24 116.97
N MET A 5 5.62 -109.93 117.45
CA MET A 5 5.99 -109.45 118.81
C MET A 5 5.67 -110.51 119.88
N GLU A 6 6.42 -110.80 120.94
CA GLU A 6 7.63 -110.26 121.58
C GLU A 6 7.94 -111.22 122.79
N ARG A 7 9.16 -111.11 123.35
CA ARG A 7 9.50 -111.06 124.81
C ARG A 7 9.88 -112.26 125.71
N ARG A 8 10.95 -111.94 126.48
CA ARG A 8 11.41 -112.32 127.86
C ARG A 8 12.06 -113.69 128.02
N GLY A 9 13.26 -113.89 128.60
CA GLY A 9 14.11 -113.21 129.62
C GLY A 9 14.52 -114.28 130.69
N PRO A 10 15.28 -114.01 131.77
CA PRO A 10 16.54 -113.26 131.97
C PRO A 10 17.57 -113.96 132.95
N TYR A 11 18.67 -113.24 133.29
CA TYR A 11 19.66 -113.38 134.41
C TYR A 11 20.88 -114.32 134.23
N SER A 12 22.12 -114.06 134.69
CA SER A 12 22.86 -112.88 135.19
C SER A 12 24.33 -113.30 135.48
N ARG A 13 25.30 -112.42 135.16
CA ARG A 13 26.57 -112.10 135.87
C ARG A 13 27.54 -113.20 136.39
N GLY A 14 28.79 -113.10 135.90
CA GLY A 14 29.96 -112.82 136.75
C GLY A 14 31.03 -113.92 136.88
N LEU A 15 32.29 -113.57 136.56
CA LEU A 15 33.45 -113.48 137.49
C LEU A 15 34.80 -113.99 136.91
N HIS A 16 35.74 -113.04 136.77
CA HIS A 16 37.22 -113.07 136.82
C HIS A 16 38.11 -114.31 136.54
N LYS A 17 39.20 -113.97 135.80
CA LYS A 17 40.65 -114.28 135.99
C LYS A 17 41.32 -115.39 135.15
N ALA A 18 42.13 -114.90 134.20
CA ALA A 18 43.53 -115.23 133.88
C ALA A 18 43.98 -116.68 133.57
N GLY A 19 44.60 -116.85 132.39
CA GLY A 19 45.81 -117.69 132.23
C GLY A 19 45.78 -118.81 131.19
N VAL A 20 46.49 -118.59 130.08
CA VAL A 20 47.35 -119.56 129.31
C VAL A 20 46.72 -120.85 128.76
N GLY A 21 46.79 -121.05 127.43
CA GLY A 21 46.79 -122.39 126.80
C GLY A 21 46.12 -122.52 125.42
N GLU A 22 46.95 -122.54 124.36
CA GLU A 22 46.80 -123.26 123.07
C GLU A 22 45.43 -123.33 122.35
N HIS A 23 45.30 -122.59 121.24
CA HIS A 23 44.25 -122.82 120.24
C HIS A 23 44.53 -124.11 119.43
N GLY A 24 43.86 -125.19 119.79
CA GLY A 24 43.94 -126.48 119.10
C GLY A 24 43.34 -126.49 117.68
N CYS A 25 43.76 -127.49 116.90
CA CYS A 25 43.38 -127.89 115.53
C CYS A 25 41.90 -127.67 115.13
N TRP A 26 40.98 -127.70 116.10
CA TRP A 26 39.56 -127.46 115.91
C TRP A 26 39.21 -126.07 115.35
N TYR A 27 40.04 -125.04 115.63
CA TYR A 27 39.87 -123.71 115.04
C TYR A 27 40.02 -123.76 113.52
N TYR A 28 41.09 -124.38 112.99
CA TYR A 28 41.35 -124.47 111.55
C TYR A 28 40.35 -125.34 110.78
N LEU A 29 39.82 -126.42 111.39
CA LEU A 29 38.79 -127.25 110.76
C LEU A 29 37.49 -126.48 110.50
N ARG A 30 37.11 -125.56 111.39
CA ARG A 30 35.94 -124.68 111.18
C ARG A 30 36.16 -123.73 110.01
N TYR A 31 37.36 -123.19 109.82
CA TYR A 31 37.69 -122.37 108.64
C TYR A 31 37.73 -123.20 107.37
N PHE A 32 38.31 -124.39 107.38
CA PHE A 32 38.38 -125.26 106.20
C PHE A 32 36.99 -125.60 105.67
N PHE A 33 36.05 -125.98 106.53
CA PHE A 33 34.67 -126.26 106.12
C PHE A 33 33.95 -125.00 105.58
N LEU A 34 34.22 -123.83 106.18
CA LEU A 34 33.71 -122.54 105.71
C LEU A 34 34.26 -122.18 104.32
N PHE A 35 35.55 -122.38 104.08
CA PHE A 35 36.18 -122.11 102.78
C PHE A 35 35.72 -123.09 101.71
N VAL A 36 35.58 -124.39 102.01
CA VAL A 36 35.09 -125.37 101.05
C VAL A 36 33.64 -125.06 100.64
N SER A 37 32.77 -124.76 101.61
CA SER A 37 31.38 -124.38 101.31
C SER A 37 31.28 -123.04 100.58
N LEU A 38 32.15 -122.07 100.88
CA LEU A 38 32.23 -120.79 100.15
C LEU A 38 32.73 -120.97 98.71
N ILE A 39 33.78 -121.77 98.49
CA ILE A 39 34.29 -122.08 97.15
C ILE A 39 33.20 -122.81 96.35
N GLN A 40 32.52 -123.78 96.98
CA GLN A 40 31.45 -124.54 96.33
C GLN A 40 30.26 -123.64 95.98
N PHE A 41 29.89 -122.69 96.85
CA PHE A 41 28.88 -121.68 96.56
C PHE A 41 29.30 -120.74 95.42
N LEU A 42 30.56 -120.28 95.41
CA LEU A 42 31.09 -119.43 94.34
C LEU A 42 31.14 -120.15 92.98
N ILE A 43 31.43 -121.45 92.96
CA ILE A 43 31.38 -122.27 91.74
C ILE A 43 29.95 -122.38 91.24
N ILE A 44 28.98 -122.68 92.11
CA ILE A 44 27.56 -122.77 91.72
C ILE A 44 27.07 -121.41 91.19
N LEU A 45 27.38 -120.31 91.88
CA LEU A 45 27.07 -118.96 91.40
C LEU A 45 27.73 -118.67 90.06
N GLY A 46 29.00 -119.03 89.89
CA GLY A 46 29.74 -118.86 88.64
C GLY A 46 29.13 -119.62 87.47
N LEU A 47 28.72 -120.89 87.68
CA LEU A 47 28.06 -121.70 86.67
C LEU A 47 26.67 -121.18 86.32
N VAL A 48 25.89 -120.72 87.31
CA VAL A 48 24.57 -120.13 87.06
C VAL A 48 24.72 -118.78 86.32
N LEU A 49 25.66 -117.91 86.71
CA LEU A 49 25.94 -116.69 85.97
C LEU A 49 26.39 -117.00 84.54
N PHE A 50 27.22 -118.01 84.34
CA PHE A 50 27.65 -118.43 83.01
C PHE A 50 26.49 -119.03 82.19
N MET A 51 25.52 -119.70 82.82
CA MET A 51 24.35 -120.21 82.09
C MET A 51 23.37 -119.09 81.72
N VAL A 52 23.17 -118.11 82.61
CA VAL A 52 22.26 -116.98 82.39
C VAL A 52 22.86 -115.93 81.46
N TYR A 53 24.17 -115.67 81.55
CA TYR A 53 24.86 -114.61 80.82
C TYR A 53 25.96 -115.09 79.87
N GLY A 54 26.33 -116.36 79.88
CA GLY A 54 27.38 -116.88 78.98
C GLY A 54 26.91 -117.08 77.54
N ASN A 55 25.59 -117.21 77.30
CA ASN A 55 25.04 -117.30 75.94
C ASN A 55 24.43 -115.98 75.44
N VAL A 56 25.18 -114.88 75.57
CA VAL A 56 24.79 -113.55 75.05
C VAL A 56 24.96 -113.41 73.52
N HIS A 57 25.53 -114.42 72.85
CA HIS A 57 25.88 -114.34 71.43
C HIS A 57 24.66 -114.43 70.49
N GLY A 58 23.65 -115.25 70.79
CA GLY A 58 22.50 -115.41 69.87
C GLY A 58 21.54 -114.21 69.79
N GLY A 59 21.31 -113.50 70.91
CA GLY A 59 20.40 -112.36 70.98
C GLY A 59 21.05 -111.02 70.61
N THR A 60 22.36 -110.88 70.83
CA THR A 60 23.08 -109.63 70.54
C THR A 60 23.48 -109.56 69.07
N GLU A 61 23.90 -110.68 68.48
CA GLU A 61 24.25 -110.75 67.05
C GLU A 61 23.03 -110.51 66.15
N SER A 62 21.87 -111.07 66.49
CA SER A 62 20.62 -110.85 65.73
C SER A 62 20.13 -109.40 65.80
N ASN A 63 20.23 -108.76 66.97
CA ASN A 63 19.91 -107.33 67.11
C ASN A 63 20.92 -106.45 66.37
N LEU A 64 22.22 -106.78 66.42
CA LEU A 64 23.27 -106.05 65.71
C LEU A 64 23.08 -106.16 64.20
N GLN A 65 22.82 -107.37 63.68
CA GLN A 65 22.48 -107.58 62.27
C GLN A 65 21.19 -106.84 61.86
N ALA A 66 20.18 -106.78 62.73
CA ALA A 66 18.96 -106.02 62.46
C ALA A 66 19.22 -104.50 62.41
N THR A 67 20.08 -103.98 63.28
CA THR A 67 20.49 -102.57 63.25
C THR A 67 21.39 -102.24 62.07
N GLU A 68 22.29 -103.15 61.68
CA GLU A 68 23.15 -103.02 60.50
C GLU A 68 22.30 -102.98 59.23
N ARG A 69 21.35 -103.90 59.06
CA ARG A 69 20.40 -103.87 57.93
C ARG A 69 19.58 -102.59 57.89
N ARG A 70 19.14 -102.06 59.03
CA ARG A 70 18.42 -100.77 59.08
C ARG A 70 19.34 -99.61 58.73
N ALA A 71 20.58 -99.61 59.22
CA ALA A 71 21.58 -98.60 58.90
C ALA A 71 21.90 -98.61 57.41
N ASP A 72 22.06 -99.79 56.79
CA ASP A 72 22.28 -99.93 55.35
C ASP A 72 21.09 -99.43 54.52
N VAL A 73 19.86 -99.77 54.93
CA VAL A 73 18.63 -99.28 54.26
C VAL A 73 18.52 -97.76 54.36
N LEU A 74 18.75 -97.19 55.55
CA LEU A 74 18.74 -95.74 55.76
C LEU A 74 19.87 -95.05 54.99
N TYR A 75 21.06 -95.65 54.96
CA TYR A 75 22.19 -95.13 54.18
C TYR A 75 21.87 -95.14 52.68
N GLY A 76 21.30 -96.23 52.16
CA GLY A 76 20.82 -96.30 50.78
C GLY A 76 19.76 -95.24 50.46
N GLN A 77 18.82 -94.99 51.38
CA GLN A 77 17.83 -93.91 51.25
C GLN A 77 18.47 -92.52 51.27
N VAL A 78 19.43 -92.25 52.17
CA VAL A 78 20.13 -90.96 52.25
C VAL A 78 20.94 -90.72 50.98
N VAL A 79 21.65 -91.72 50.47
CA VAL A 79 22.40 -91.62 49.20
C VAL A 79 21.43 -91.37 48.03
N GLY A 80 20.32 -92.09 47.96
CA GLY A 80 19.28 -91.89 46.95
C GLY A 80 18.67 -90.49 47.00
N LEU A 81 18.31 -90.02 48.19
CA LEU A 81 17.78 -88.66 48.41
C LEU A 81 18.81 -87.60 48.05
N THR A 82 20.07 -87.78 48.43
CA THR A 82 21.17 -86.85 48.06
C THR A 82 21.34 -86.80 46.54
N ALA A 83 21.29 -87.94 45.84
CA ALA A 83 21.34 -87.97 44.38
C ALA A 83 20.15 -87.20 43.76
N THR A 84 18.92 -87.42 44.24
CA THR A 84 17.74 -86.69 43.76
C THR A 84 17.84 -85.18 44.04
N GLN A 85 18.34 -84.78 45.21
CA GLN A 85 18.55 -83.38 45.58
C GLN A 85 19.57 -82.72 44.64
N THR A 86 20.69 -83.37 44.34
CA THR A 86 21.69 -82.81 43.43
C THR A 86 21.17 -82.68 42.00
N ASN A 87 20.38 -83.63 41.52
CA ASN A 87 19.73 -83.56 40.20
C ASN A 87 18.71 -82.42 40.14
N LEU A 88 17.82 -82.32 41.13
CA LEU A 88 16.85 -81.22 41.23
C LEU A 88 17.55 -79.86 41.32
N THR A 89 18.66 -79.77 42.06
CA THR A 89 19.45 -78.53 42.17
C THR A 89 20.06 -78.13 40.82
N LYS A 90 20.53 -79.10 40.02
CA LYS A 90 21.03 -78.83 38.66
C LYS A 90 19.91 -78.34 37.74
N GLU A 91 18.75 -79.01 37.74
CA GLU A 91 17.59 -78.58 36.94
C GLU A 91 17.08 -77.19 37.35
N LEU A 92 17.05 -76.90 38.65
CA LEU A 92 16.67 -75.58 39.16
C LEU A 92 17.67 -74.50 38.71
N ASN A 93 18.96 -74.79 38.68
CA ASN A 93 19.97 -73.85 38.20
C ASN A 93 19.81 -73.59 36.68
N LEU A 94 19.58 -74.64 35.90
CA LEU A 94 19.31 -74.50 34.45
C LEU A 94 18.06 -73.67 34.18
N THR A 95 16.96 -73.96 34.88
CA THR A 95 15.71 -73.20 34.73
C THR A 95 15.84 -71.76 35.21
N THR A 96 16.60 -71.50 36.28
CA THR A 96 16.89 -70.14 36.76
C THR A 96 17.69 -69.33 35.74
N ARG A 97 18.74 -69.93 35.14
CA ARG A 97 19.50 -69.29 34.06
C ARG A 97 18.65 -69.03 32.82
N ALA A 98 17.80 -69.98 32.44
CA ALA A 98 16.88 -69.79 31.32
C ALA A 98 15.90 -68.64 31.59
N LYS A 99 15.36 -68.54 32.81
CA LYS A 99 14.50 -67.43 33.24
C LYS A 99 15.23 -66.08 33.16
N GLU A 100 16.47 -66.01 33.64
CA GLU A 100 17.28 -64.79 33.57
C GLU A 100 17.55 -64.36 32.12
N ALA A 101 17.90 -65.31 31.25
CA ALA A 101 18.12 -65.04 29.82
C ALA A 101 16.83 -64.53 29.13
N ILE A 102 15.68 -65.17 29.41
CA ILE A 102 14.38 -64.71 28.89
C ILE A 102 14.04 -63.32 29.42
N MET A 103 14.31 -63.04 30.70
CA MET A 103 14.03 -61.74 31.29
C MET A 103 14.91 -60.64 30.66
N GLN A 104 16.18 -60.93 30.38
CA GLN A 104 17.06 -60.02 29.64
C GLN A 104 16.56 -59.78 28.21
N LEU A 105 16.13 -60.83 27.50
CA LEU A 105 15.58 -60.71 26.15
C LEU A 105 14.31 -59.85 26.14
N LEU A 106 13.42 -60.03 27.11
CA LEU A 106 12.20 -59.24 27.25
C LEU A 106 12.51 -57.76 27.49
N LEU A 107 13.49 -57.45 28.35
CA LEU A 107 13.92 -56.07 28.59
C LEU A 107 14.51 -55.43 27.33
N ASN A 108 15.31 -56.17 26.56
CA ASN A 108 15.86 -55.68 25.29
C ASN A 108 14.76 -55.44 24.26
N ALA A 109 13.85 -56.40 24.09
CA ALA A 109 12.70 -56.26 23.18
C ALA A 109 11.82 -55.05 23.53
N ARG A 110 11.65 -54.76 24.82
CA ARG A 110 10.91 -53.57 25.28
C ARG A 110 11.63 -52.28 24.89
N ARG A 111 12.95 -52.20 25.08
CA ARG A 111 13.75 -51.04 24.66
C ARG A 111 13.70 -50.83 23.15
N ASP A 112 13.78 -51.91 22.39
CA ASP A 112 13.69 -51.85 20.92
C ASP A 112 12.31 -51.38 20.48
N LEU A 113 11.24 -51.85 21.13
CA LEU A 113 9.88 -51.37 20.88
C LEU A 113 9.74 -49.88 21.17
N ASP A 114 10.27 -49.40 22.30
CA ASP A 114 10.24 -47.98 22.66
C ASP A 114 11.02 -47.13 21.64
N ARG A 115 12.18 -47.62 21.17
CA ARG A 115 12.98 -46.97 20.13
C ARG A 115 12.25 -46.89 18.78
N ILE A 116 11.62 -47.99 18.36
CA ILE A 116 10.83 -48.06 17.12
C ILE A 116 9.61 -47.13 17.22
N ASN A 117 8.94 -47.09 18.38
CA ASN A 117 7.78 -46.22 18.56
C ASN A 117 8.18 -44.73 18.52
N ALA A 118 9.33 -44.37 19.10
CA ALA A 118 9.87 -43.03 19.02
C ALA A 118 10.22 -42.64 17.57
N SER A 119 10.91 -43.50 16.82
CA SER A 119 11.25 -43.24 15.42
C SER A 119 10.01 -43.18 14.52
N PHE A 120 9.00 -44.01 14.79
CA PHE A 120 7.73 -43.98 14.07
C PHE A 120 6.99 -42.65 14.28
N ARG A 121 6.92 -42.14 15.52
CA ARG A 121 6.33 -40.84 15.82
C ARG A 121 7.07 -39.70 15.12
N GLN A 122 8.40 -39.74 15.11
CA GLN A 122 9.20 -38.77 14.38
C GLN A 122 8.91 -38.82 12.88
N CYS A 123 8.92 -40.00 12.28
CA CYS A 123 8.59 -40.19 10.86
C CYS A 123 7.18 -39.69 10.51
N GLN A 124 6.21 -39.88 11.40
CA GLN A 124 4.85 -39.37 11.23
C GLN A 124 4.82 -37.83 11.25
N ALA A 125 5.55 -37.20 12.18
CA ALA A 125 5.68 -35.75 12.25
C ALA A 125 6.36 -35.19 10.98
N ASP A 126 7.48 -35.80 10.55
CA ASP A 126 8.21 -35.40 9.35
C ASP A 126 7.32 -35.53 8.11
N ARG A 127 6.57 -36.63 7.98
CA ARG A 127 5.60 -36.82 6.89
C ARG A 127 4.54 -35.71 6.87
N ALA A 128 4.03 -35.29 8.02
CA ALA A 128 3.06 -34.19 8.09
C ALA A 128 3.69 -32.86 7.63
N ILE A 129 4.95 -32.60 8.00
CA ILE A 129 5.72 -31.43 7.54
C ILE A 129 5.90 -31.47 6.02
N TYR A 130 6.35 -32.60 5.46
CA TYR A 130 6.53 -32.74 4.00
C TYR A 130 5.24 -32.53 3.22
N LEU A 131 4.12 -33.14 3.67
CA LEU A 131 2.82 -32.94 3.03
C LEU A 131 2.37 -31.48 3.07
N ASN A 132 2.67 -30.76 4.16
CA ASN A 132 2.36 -29.34 4.25
C ASN A 132 3.25 -28.51 3.31
N ASN A 133 4.55 -28.80 3.29
CA ASN A 133 5.51 -28.15 2.40
C ASN A 133 5.16 -28.36 0.91
N GLU A 134 4.73 -29.57 0.52
CA GLU A 134 4.25 -29.84 -0.84
C GLU A 134 3.04 -28.99 -1.19
N ARG A 135 2.08 -28.85 -0.27
CA ARG A 135 0.90 -27.97 -0.48
C ARG A 135 1.31 -26.51 -0.65
N TYR A 136 2.22 -26.01 0.20
CA TYR A 136 2.74 -24.65 0.07
C TYR A 136 3.47 -24.44 -1.26
N MET A 137 4.31 -25.39 -1.67
CA MET A 137 5.05 -25.29 -2.92
C MET A 137 4.12 -25.32 -4.14
N ALA A 138 3.09 -26.17 -4.12
CA ALA A 138 2.06 -26.17 -5.15
C ALA A 138 1.29 -24.84 -5.22
N ALA A 139 0.96 -24.24 -4.07
CA ALA A 139 0.31 -22.93 -4.01
C ALA A 139 1.21 -21.82 -4.55
N ILE A 140 2.51 -21.82 -4.22
CA ILE A 140 3.49 -20.86 -4.74
C ILE A 140 3.58 -20.97 -6.27
N ILE A 141 3.76 -22.18 -6.82
CA ILE A 141 3.84 -22.41 -8.26
C ILE A 141 2.57 -21.92 -8.98
N LEU A 142 1.39 -22.19 -8.41
CA LEU A 142 0.13 -21.72 -8.97
C LEU A 142 0.04 -20.18 -8.96
N SER A 143 0.44 -19.55 -7.85
CA SER A 143 0.44 -18.09 -7.72
C SER A 143 1.42 -17.41 -8.68
N GLU A 144 2.60 -18.01 -8.89
CA GLU A 144 3.60 -17.53 -9.84
C GLU A 144 3.07 -17.63 -11.27
N LYS A 145 2.41 -18.74 -11.61
CA LYS A 145 1.78 -18.92 -12.92
C LYS A 145 0.71 -17.85 -13.17
N GLN A 146 -0.17 -17.60 -12.20
CA GLN A 146 -1.20 -16.55 -12.30
C GLN A 146 -0.58 -15.15 -12.45
N CYS A 147 0.47 -14.85 -11.66
CA CYS A 147 1.20 -13.59 -11.76
C CYS A 147 1.81 -13.39 -13.16
N LYS A 148 2.43 -14.43 -13.71
CA LYS A 148 3.01 -14.41 -15.05
C LYS A 148 1.95 -14.19 -16.14
N GLU A 149 0.79 -14.85 -16.04
CA GLU A 149 -0.32 -14.67 -16.97
C GLU A 149 -0.89 -13.25 -16.89
N HIS A 150 -1.10 -12.73 -15.68
CA HIS A 150 -1.57 -11.37 -15.45
C HIS A 150 -0.59 -10.32 -15.99
N LEU A 151 0.72 -10.48 -15.74
CA LEU A 151 1.76 -9.61 -16.26
C LEU A 151 1.77 -9.60 -17.79
N LYS A 152 1.64 -10.78 -18.43
CA LYS A 152 1.55 -10.90 -19.89
C LYS A 152 0.31 -10.18 -20.43
N GLY A 153 -0.84 -10.34 -19.77
CA GLY A 153 -2.07 -9.62 -20.11
C GLY A 153 -1.91 -8.10 -20.01
N ASN A 154 -1.33 -7.62 -18.91
CA ASN A 154 -1.07 -6.20 -18.70
C ASN A 154 -0.07 -5.62 -19.70
N ASN A 155 0.98 -6.37 -20.05
CA ASN A 155 1.94 -5.92 -21.05
C ASN A 155 1.29 -5.77 -22.43
N ASN A 156 0.41 -6.71 -22.82
CA ASN A 156 -0.37 -6.60 -24.05
C ASN A 156 -1.29 -5.36 -24.03
N SER A 157 -1.94 -5.09 -22.91
CA SER A 157 -2.78 -3.90 -22.74
C SER A 157 -1.96 -2.60 -22.82
N CYS A 158 -0.79 -2.55 -22.18
CA CYS A 158 0.12 -1.41 -22.24
C CYS A 158 0.60 -1.13 -23.67
N ASN A 159 0.99 -2.17 -24.42
CA ASN A 159 1.38 -2.04 -25.82
C ASN A 159 0.23 -1.51 -26.69
N ALA A 160 -1.00 -1.99 -26.46
CA ALA A 160 -2.18 -1.48 -27.16
C ALA A 160 -2.45 0.01 -26.84
N LEU A 161 -2.32 0.41 -25.57
CA LEU A 161 -2.47 1.80 -25.16
C LEU A 161 -1.38 2.69 -25.77
N LEU A 162 -0.14 2.23 -25.80
CA LEU A 162 0.99 2.94 -26.40
C LEU A 162 0.79 3.15 -27.91
N LEU A 163 0.27 2.14 -28.61
CA LEU A 163 -0.10 2.26 -30.03
C LEU A 163 -1.23 3.28 -30.24
N MET A 164 -2.29 3.22 -29.42
CA MET A 164 -3.42 4.17 -29.50
C MET A 164 -2.98 5.62 -29.22
N LEU A 165 -2.14 5.82 -28.20
CA LEU A 165 -1.59 7.14 -27.89
C LEU A 165 -0.65 7.64 -28.99
N GLY A 166 0.18 6.75 -29.56
CA GLY A 166 1.04 7.08 -30.70
C GLY A 166 0.24 7.48 -31.95
N GLN A 167 -0.89 6.82 -32.22
CA GLN A 167 -1.80 7.20 -33.30
C GLN A 167 -2.43 8.57 -33.02
N LYS A 168 -2.95 8.80 -31.81
CA LYS A 168 -3.53 10.11 -31.43
C LYS A 168 -2.51 11.25 -31.53
N ALA A 169 -1.27 11.02 -31.11
CA ALA A 169 -0.20 12.02 -31.21
C ALA A 169 0.05 12.40 -32.69
N LYS A 170 0.19 11.41 -33.58
CA LYS A 170 0.33 11.66 -35.02
C LYS A 170 -0.85 12.41 -35.62
N THR A 171 -2.08 12.07 -35.22
CA THR A 171 -3.28 12.79 -35.68
C THR A 171 -3.24 14.25 -35.23
N LEU A 172 -2.91 14.51 -33.95
CA LEU A 172 -2.80 15.87 -33.43
C LEU A 172 -1.67 16.68 -34.08
N GLU A 173 -0.55 16.05 -34.42
CA GLU A 173 0.53 16.69 -35.19
C GLU A 173 0.03 17.15 -36.56
N VAL A 174 -0.71 16.29 -37.27
CA VAL A 174 -1.30 16.64 -38.57
C VAL A 174 -2.32 17.77 -38.45
N GLU A 175 -3.21 17.72 -37.46
CA GLU A 175 -4.18 18.80 -37.23
C GLU A 175 -3.50 20.11 -36.83
N LEU A 176 -2.45 20.07 -36.02
CA LEU A 176 -1.68 21.25 -35.66
C LEU A 176 -1.02 21.90 -36.88
N GLU A 177 -0.43 21.12 -37.79
CA GLU A 177 0.16 21.66 -39.01
C GLU A 177 -0.90 22.24 -39.96
N LYS A 178 -2.10 21.66 -40.03
CA LYS A 178 -3.22 22.24 -40.78
C LYS A 178 -3.63 23.59 -40.18
N GLU A 179 -3.84 23.67 -38.87
CA GLU A 179 -4.21 24.90 -38.17
C GLU A 179 -3.14 25.99 -38.32
N LYS A 180 -1.85 25.63 -38.24
CA LYS A 180 -0.75 26.56 -38.53
C LYS A 180 -0.82 27.10 -39.96
N ALA A 181 -1.10 26.24 -40.94
CA ALA A 181 -1.22 26.67 -42.33
C ALA A 181 -2.42 27.60 -42.57
N VAL A 182 -3.56 27.35 -41.92
CA VAL A 182 -4.73 28.23 -41.94
C VAL A 182 -4.40 29.58 -41.29
N CYS A 183 -3.85 29.56 -40.08
CA CYS A 183 -3.45 30.76 -39.36
C CYS A 183 -2.42 31.60 -40.13
N ALA A 184 -1.47 30.96 -40.82
CA ALA A 184 -0.52 31.66 -41.68
C ALA A 184 -1.21 32.37 -42.86
N LYS A 185 -2.17 31.71 -43.53
CA LYS A 185 -2.96 32.31 -44.61
C LYS A 185 -3.81 33.48 -44.11
N ASP A 186 -4.48 33.32 -42.97
CA ASP A 186 -5.31 34.37 -42.39
C ASP A 186 -4.45 35.59 -41.98
N LYS A 187 -3.26 35.33 -41.41
CA LYS A 187 -2.29 36.40 -41.11
C LYS A 187 -1.88 37.15 -42.37
N GLU A 188 -1.56 36.45 -43.46
CA GLU A 188 -1.20 37.08 -44.74
C GLU A 188 -2.36 37.90 -45.31
N ALA A 189 -3.58 37.37 -45.27
CA ALA A 189 -4.79 38.05 -45.71
C ALA A 189 -5.06 39.32 -44.88
N LEU A 190 -4.91 39.25 -43.55
CA LEU A 190 -5.04 40.42 -42.67
C LEU A 190 -3.95 41.47 -42.92
N VAL A 191 -2.70 41.05 -43.17
CA VAL A 191 -1.61 41.97 -43.51
C VAL A 191 -1.85 42.67 -44.85
N LEU A 192 -2.42 41.95 -45.84
CA LEU A 192 -2.85 42.54 -47.11
C LEU A 192 -4.01 43.52 -46.90
N GLY A 193 -5.06 43.12 -46.17
CA GLY A 193 -6.20 43.98 -45.85
C GLY A 193 -5.77 45.24 -45.10
N LYS A 194 -4.87 45.11 -44.12
CA LYS A 194 -4.28 46.25 -43.41
C LYS A 194 -3.57 47.22 -44.37
N ARG A 195 -2.73 46.72 -45.29
CA ARG A 195 -2.04 47.57 -46.28
C ARG A 195 -3.03 48.33 -47.17
N VAL A 196 -4.08 47.67 -47.64
CA VAL A 196 -5.12 48.32 -48.45
C VAL A 196 -5.82 49.43 -47.66
N VAL A 197 -6.18 49.19 -46.40
CA VAL A 197 -6.81 50.21 -45.55
C VAL A 197 -5.85 51.37 -45.27
N GLU A 198 -4.56 51.10 -45.02
CA GLU A 198 -3.55 52.14 -44.84
C GLU A 198 -3.35 52.99 -46.11
N GLU A 199 -3.32 52.38 -47.30
CA GLU A 199 -3.27 53.08 -48.58
C GLU A 199 -4.52 53.96 -48.80
N GLN A 200 -5.71 53.42 -48.53
CA GLN A 200 -6.97 54.17 -48.59
C GLN A 200 -6.99 55.34 -47.60
N LEU A 201 -6.46 55.15 -46.40
CA LEU A 201 -6.36 56.20 -45.39
C LEU A 201 -5.42 57.33 -45.83
N VAL A 202 -4.27 56.99 -46.42
CA VAL A 202 -3.32 57.98 -46.98
C VAL A 202 -3.97 58.76 -48.12
N GLU A 203 -4.69 58.09 -49.02
CA GLU A 203 -5.37 58.74 -50.13
C GLU A 203 -6.55 59.63 -49.66
N CYS A 204 -7.31 59.17 -48.68
CA CYS A 204 -8.34 59.97 -48.01
C CYS A 204 -7.73 61.22 -47.34
N GLY A 205 -6.58 61.08 -46.68
CA GLY A 205 -5.85 62.20 -46.09
C GLY A 205 -5.39 63.23 -47.14
N LYS A 206 -4.91 62.79 -48.31
CA LYS A 206 -4.55 63.70 -49.42
C LYS A 206 -5.77 64.44 -49.96
N THR A 207 -6.85 63.73 -50.23
CA THR A 207 -8.09 64.34 -50.76
C THR A 207 -8.68 65.33 -49.76
N GLN A 208 -8.68 65.00 -48.46
CA GLN A 208 -9.07 65.93 -47.40
C GLN A 208 -8.17 67.17 -47.35
N GLY A 209 -6.85 67.01 -47.47
CA GLY A 209 -5.90 68.12 -47.53
C GLY A 209 -6.11 69.04 -48.73
N GLN A 210 -6.37 68.46 -49.91
CA GLN A 210 -6.71 69.21 -51.12
C GLN A 210 -8.02 69.99 -50.93
N LEU A 211 -9.08 69.35 -50.42
CA LEU A 211 -10.36 69.99 -50.14
C LEU A 211 -10.21 71.15 -49.14
N GLN A 212 -9.41 70.97 -48.09
CA GLN A 212 -9.12 72.05 -47.13
C GLN A 212 -8.38 73.23 -47.78
N GLN A 213 -7.42 72.94 -48.66
CA GLN A 213 -6.69 73.98 -49.38
C GLN A 213 -7.59 74.74 -50.35
N GLU A 214 -8.42 74.04 -51.13
CA GLU A 214 -9.42 74.64 -52.02
C GLU A 214 -10.40 75.51 -51.24
N LYS A 215 -10.88 75.03 -50.10
CA LYS A 215 -11.75 75.80 -49.19
C LYS A 215 -11.08 77.09 -48.73
N ARG A 216 -9.82 77.04 -48.28
CA ARG A 216 -9.06 78.25 -47.87
C ARG A 216 -8.92 79.25 -49.01
N ILE A 217 -8.61 78.77 -50.22
CA ILE A 217 -8.50 79.64 -51.41
C ILE A 217 -9.86 80.28 -51.73
N ALA A 218 -10.95 79.52 -51.66
CA ALA A 218 -12.29 80.02 -51.87
C ALA A 218 -12.67 81.08 -50.81
N GLU A 219 -12.37 80.83 -49.53
CA GLU A 219 -12.58 81.78 -48.43
C GLU A 219 -11.76 83.07 -48.61
N GLU A 220 -10.49 82.98 -49.04
CA GLU A 220 -9.67 84.15 -49.34
C GLU A 220 -10.22 84.96 -50.51
N ARG A 221 -10.68 84.30 -51.57
CA ARG A 221 -11.34 84.96 -52.71
C ARG A 221 -12.64 85.64 -52.27
N LEU A 222 -13.43 84.97 -51.43
CA LEU A 222 -14.65 85.53 -50.88
C LEU A 222 -14.36 86.78 -50.05
N ARG A 223 -13.37 86.74 -49.15
CA ARG A 223 -12.93 87.92 -48.37
C ARG A 223 -12.46 89.07 -49.27
N LYS A 224 -11.76 88.79 -50.37
CA LYS A 224 -11.38 89.83 -51.34
C LYS A 224 -12.60 90.47 -51.99
N VAL A 225 -13.60 89.67 -52.36
CA VAL A 225 -14.87 90.18 -52.91
C VAL A 225 -15.63 90.99 -51.85
N GLU A 226 -15.75 90.49 -50.63
CA GLU A 226 -16.37 91.21 -49.51
C GLU A 226 -15.69 92.56 -49.26
N ALA A 227 -14.36 92.61 -49.26
CA ALA A 227 -13.62 93.87 -49.09
C ALA A 227 -13.87 94.89 -50.23
N LEU A 228 -14.06 94.41 -51.47
CA LEU A 228 -14.43 95.26 -52.61
C LEU A 228 -15.89 95.74 -52.50
N CYS A 229 -16.80 94.88 -52.03
CA CYS A 229 -18.21 95.22 -51.85
C CYS A 229 -18.45 96.16 -50.66
N LEU A 230 -17.68 96.06 -49.57
CA LEU A 230 -17.77 96.96 -48.41
C LEU A 230 -17.31 98.39 -48.73
N ARG A 231 -16.50 98.59 -49.78
CA ARG A 231 -16.13 99.93 -50.28
C ARG A 231 -17.16 100.53 -51.23
N TRP A 232 -18.31 99.87 -51.44
CA TRP A 232 -19.39 100.43 -52.25
C TRP A 232 -20.10 101.54 -51.48
N ASP A 233 -19.61 102.76 -51.65
CA ASP A 233 -20.25 103.98 -51.18
C ASP A 233 -21.26 104.45 -52.23
N LYS A 234 -22.55 104.32 -51.90
CA LYS A 234 -23.68 104.68 -52.77
C LYS A 234 -23.64 106.16 -53.15
N ASP A 235 -23.28 107.03 -52.21
CA ASP A 235 -23.30 108.47 -52.41
C ASP A 235 -22.13 108.90 -53.30
N LYS A 236 -20.96 108.27 -53.12
CA LYS A 236 -19.81 108.45 -54.02
C LYS A 236 -20.11 107.98 -55.44
N PHE A 237 -20.72 106.81 -55.62
CA PHE A 237 -21.07 106.30 -56.94
C PHE A 237 -22.11 107.17 -57.65
N GLU A 238 -23.14 107.64 -56.94
CA GLU A 238 -24.10 108.60 -57.50
C GLU A 238 -23.42 109.92 -57.89
N THR A 239 -22.45 110.38 -57.11
CA THR A 239 -21.67 111.59 -57.42
C THR A 239 -20.80 111.40 -58.66
N ASP A 240 -20.11 110.26 -58.78
CA ASP A 240 -19.29 109.92 -59.94
C ASP A 240 -20.14 109.76 -61.22
N LEU A 241 -21.34 109.16 -61.13
CA LEU A 241 -22.29 109.09 -62.24
C LEU A 241 -22.76 110.48 -62.69
N ARG A 242 -23.06 111.38 -61.74
CA ARG A 242 -23.41 112.78 -62.05
C ARG A 242 -22.22 113.54 -62.66
N ASN A 243 -20.99 113.26 -62.24
CA ASN A 243 -19.78 113.86 -62.81
C ASN A 243 -19.51 113.36 -64.23
N ILE A 244 -19.57 112.04 -64.46
CA ILE A 244 -19.45 111.44 -65.80
C ILE A 244 -20.57 111.96 -66.72
N TRP A 245 -21.78 112.13 -66.21
CA TRP A 245 -22.86 112.75 -66.98
C TRP A 245 -22.52 114.20 -67.36
N ARG A 246 -22.05 115.01 -66.40
CA ARG A 246 -21.58 116.40 -66.63
C ARG A 246 -20.46 116.49 -67.66
N ASP A 247 -19.55 115.52 -67.63
CA ASP A 247 -18.41 115.44 -68.55
C ASP A 247 -18.73 114.75 -69.88
N SER A 248 -19.92 114.15 -70.00
CA SER A 248 -20.36 113.57 -71.25
C SER A 248 -20.60 114.65 -72.31
N ILE A 249 -20.49 114.25 -73.58
CA ILE A 249 -20.66 115.16 -74.72
C ILE A 249 -22.07 115.79 -74.71
N ILE A 250 -23.05 115.15 -74.07
CA ILE A 250 -24.48 115.50 -74.11
C ILE A 250 -24.78 116.88 -73.46
N PRO A 251 -24.47 117.16 -72.18
CA PRO A 251 -24.66 118.50 -71.61
C PRO A 251 -23.75 119.54 -72.28
N ARG A 252 -22.52 119.19 -72.67
CA ARG A 252 -21.60 120.12 -73.36
C ARG A 252 -22.10 120.57 -74.74
N THR A 253 -22.76 119.69 -75.49
CA THR A 253 -23.40 120.06 -76.77
C THR A 253 -24.69 120.86 -76.56
N LEU A 254 -25.47 120.54 -75.52
CA LEU A 254 -26.67 121.31 -75.15
C LEU A 254 -26.34 122.74 -74.67
N ASP A 255 -25.23 122.95 -73.95
CA ASP A 255 -24.77 124.28 -73.52
C ASP A 255 -24.25 125.13 -74.69
N SER A 256 -23.55 124.51 -75.65
CA SER A 256 -23.06 125.20 -76.87
C SER A 256 -24.21 125.66 -77.80
N LEU A 257 -25.29 124.89 -77.86
CA LEU A 257 -26.48 125.22 -78.67
C LEU A 257 -27.35 126.33 -78.05
N GLY A 258 -27.19 126.61 -76.75
CA GLY A 258 -27.97 127.64 -76.03
C GLY A 258 -27.46 129.08 -76.19
N TYR A 259 -26.27 129.29 -76.76
CA TYR A 259 -25.61 130.61 -76.86
C TYR A 259 -25.26 131.01 -78.31
N SER A 260 -26.03 130.54 -79.30
CA SER A 260 -25.88 130.95 -80.70
C SER A 260 -26.84 132.10 -81.05
N PRO A 261 -26.36 133.29 -81.46
CA PRO A 261 -27.20 134.48 -81.72
C PRO A 261 -28.07 134.41 -83.01
N TYR A 262 -28.04 133.32 -83.78
CA TYR A 262 -28.56 133.29 -85.16
C TYR A 262 -29.63 132.22 -85.45
N HIS A 263 -30.27 131.59 -84.45
CA HIS A 263 -31.37 130.65 -84.69
C HIS A 263 -32.62 130.92 -83.83
N PRO A 264 -33.80 131.16 -84.44
CA PRO A 264 -35.06 131.27 -83.73
C PRO A 264 -35.67 129.87 -83.53
N SER A 265 -35.17 129.14 -82.53
CA SER A 265 -35.80 127.90 -82.03
C SER A 265 -35.67 127.77 -80.51
N LEU A 266 -36.02 128.85 -79.80
CA LEU A 266 -35.99 128.91 -78.33
C LEU A 266 -37.10 128.09 -77.63
N GLY A 267 -38.00 127.44 -78.38
CA GLY A 267 -39.15 126.70 -77.82
C GLY A 267 -38.94 125.19 -77.60
N GLU A 268 -38.15 124.52 -78.45
CA GLU A 268 -38.08 123.04 -78.47
C GLU A 268 -36.87 122.44 -77.72
N MET A 269 -35.85 123.24 -77.39
CA MET A 269 -34.67 122.74 -76.66
C MET A 269 -34.84 122.70 -75.13
N ALA A 270 -35.74 123.50 -74.56
CA ALA A 270 -36.01 123.48 -73.12
C ALA A 270 -36.62 122.16 -72.58
N PRO A 271 -37.55 121.46 -73.27
CA PRO A 271 -38.02 120.15 -72.82
C PRO A 271 -36.98 119.03 -73.01
N ILE A 272 -36.19 119.07 -74.09
CA ILE A 272 -35.11 118.09 -74.34
C ILE A 272 -34.00 118.24 -73.29
N ARG A 273 -33.58 119.47 -72.99
CA ARG A 273 -32.60 119.77 -71.93
C ARG A 273 -33.08 119.27 -70.57
N ARG A 274 -34.33 119.58 -70.18
CA ARG A 274 -34.91 119.06 -68.93
C ARG A 274 -34.96 117.53 -68.88
N THR A 275 -35.28 116.86 -70.00
CA THR A 275 -35.31 115.39 -70.08
C THR A 275 -33.91 114.78 -69.98
N CYS A 276 -32.90 115.40 -70.58
CA CYS A 276 -31.50 114.99 -70.47
C CYS A 276 -30.95 115.24 -69.05
N ASP A 277 -31.25 116.36 -68.42
CA ASP A 277 -30.78 116.68 -67.07
C ASP A 277 -31.39 115.73 -66.00
N HIS A 278 -32.58 115.19 -66.24
CA HIS A 278 -33.21 114.16 -65.38
C HIS A 278 -32.76 112.72 -65.73
N MET A 279 -31.96 112.52 -66.79
CA MET A 279 -31.55 111.17 -67.20
C MET A 279 -30.68 110.42 -66.16
N PRO A 280 -29.76 111.07 -65.42
CA PRO A 280 -29.08 110.45 -64.28
C PRO A 280 -30.06 109.99 -63.21
N GLU A 281 -31.06 110.80 -62.86
CA GLU A 281 -32.08 110.45 -61.86
C GLU A 281 -32.99 109.31 -62.33
N LEU A 282 -33.21 109.17 -63.64
CA LEU A 282 -33.96 108.05 -64.22
C LEU A 282 -33.15 106.75 -64.28
N ARG A 283 -31.81 106.83 -64.40
CA ARG A 283 -30.93 105.65 -64.46
C ARG A 283 -30.47 105.15 -63.10
N THR A 284 -30.33 106.02 -62.10
CA THR A 284 -30.02 105.65 -60.71
C THR A 284 -30.93 104.56 -60.13
N PRO A 285 -32.28 104.63 -60.24
CA PRO A 285 -33.15 103.58 -59.71
C PRO A 285 -32.98 102.25 -60.44
N LYS A 286 -32.66 102.26 -61.75
CA LYS A 286 -32.44 101.04 -62.54
C LYS A 286 -31.13 100.35 -62.18
N VAL A 287 -30.08 101.13 -61.90
CA VAL A 287 -28.82 100.61 -61.34
C VAL A 287 -29.00 100.11 -59.90
N ALA A 288 -29.82 100.80 -59.10
CA ALA A 288 -30.17 100.36 -57.75
C ALA A 288 -31.04 99.09 -57.74
N GLU A 289 -31.89 98.89 -58.73
CA GLU A 289 -32.65 97.65 -58.95
C GLU A 289 -31.73 96.49 -59.34
N LEU A 290 -30.78 96.71 -60.25
CA LEU A 290 -29.78 95.70 -60.60
C LEU A 290 -28.91 95.32 -59.39
N ALA A 291 -28.49 96.29 -58.58
CA ALA A 291 -27.74 96.05 -57.34
C ALA A 291 -28.55 95.28 -56.30
N ARG A 292 -29.87 95.53 -56.20
CA ARG A 292 -30.77 94.76 -55.33
C ARG A 292 -30.94 93.33 -55.82
N SER A 293 -31.16 93.12 -57.12
CA SER A 293 -31.24 91.77 -57.72
C SER A 293 -29.96 90.98 -57.44
N LEU A 294 -28.79 91.59 -57.65
CA LEU A 294 -27.51 90.96 -57.39
C LEU A 294 -27.33 90.58 -55.91
N ARG A 295 -27.78 91.42 -54.97
CA ARG A 295 -27.76 91.08 -53.53
C ARG A 295 -28.67 89.91 -53.19
N VAL A 296 -29.86 89.86 -53.79
CA VAL A 296 -30.80 88.74 -53.57
C VAL A 296 -30.19 87.44 -54.10
N ASP A 297 -29.57 87.47 -55.27
CA ASP A 297 -28.88 86.29 -55.82
C ASP A 297 -27.68 85.86 -54.96
N ILE A 298 -26.88 86.79 -54.44
CA ILE A 298 -25.78 86.49 -53.50
C ILE A 298 -26.32 85.86 -52.21
N GLN A 299 -27.41 86.40 -51.65
CA GLN A 299 -28.04 85.84 -50.44
C GLN A 299 -28.58 84.43 -50.69
N ARG A 300 -29.19 84.18 -51.85
CA ARG A 300 -29.69 82.84 -52.22
C ARG A 300 -28.56 81.82 -52.27
N VAL A 301 -27.45 82.15 -52.96
CA VAL A 301 -26.27 81.28 -53.04
C VAL A 301 -25.62 81.06 -51.67
N ALA A 302 -25.61 82.08 -50.81
CA ALA A 302 -25.11 81.95 -49.44
C ALA A 302 -25.96 80.99 -48.60
N SER A 303 -27.30 81.05 -48.71
CA SER A 303 -28.18 80.10 -48.02
C SER A 303 -28.03 78.67 -48.54
N GLU A 304 -27.96 78.47 -49.86
CA GLU A 304 -27.77 77.15 -50.48
C GLU A 304 -26.43 76.52 -50.00
N ASN A 305 -25.36 77.31 -49.91
CA ASN A 305 -24.08 76.84 -49.38
C ASN A 305 -24.14 76.44 -47.89
N ALA A 306 -24.91 77.17 -47.07
CA ALA A 306 -25.06 76.84 -45.66
C ALA A 306 -25.82 75.52 -45.45
N ASP A 307 -26.82 75.23 -46.29
CA ASP A 307 -27.57 73.98 -46.25
C ASP A 307 -26.72 72.79 -46.72
N LEU A 308 -25.92 72.96 -47.79
CA LEU A 308 -24.98 71.93 -48.24
C LEU A 308 -23.91 71.60 -47.18
N GLN A 309 -23.43 72.58 -46.43
CA GLN A 309 -22.51 72.34 -45.31
C GLN A 309 -23.16 71.53 -44.18
N ARG A 310 -24.44 71.77 -43.89
CA ARG A 310 -25.20 70.97 -42.92
C ARG A 310 -25.35 69.52 -43.37
N GLN A 311 -25.75 69.28 -44.62
CA GLN A 311 -25.87 67.92 -45.17
C GLN A 311 -24.54 67.16 -45.16
N LYS A 312 -23.43 67.84 -45.41
CA LYS A 312 -22.09 67.23 -45.33
C LYS A 312 -21.76 66.76 -43.90
N LEU A 313 -22.03 67.59 -42.90
CA LEU A 313 -21.79 67.25 -41.49
C LEU A 313 -22.64 66.05 -41.04
N GLU A 314 -23.89 65.97 -41.51
CA GLU A 314 -24.77 64.83 -41.21
C GLU A 314 -24.25 63.53 -41.85
N ALA A 315 -23.74 63.58 -43.08
CA ALA A 315 -23.14 62.42 -43.74
C ALA A 315 -21.85 61.95 -43.05
N GLU A 316 -21.00 62.88 -42.58
CA GLU A 316 -19.79 62.55 -41.83
C GLU A 316 -20.11 61.91 -40.46
N HIS A 317 -21.18 62.34 -39.80
CA HIS A 317 -21.65 61.72 -38.55
C HIS A 317 -22.28 60.33 -38.74
N GLY A 318 -22.85 60.02 -39.90
CA GLY A 318 -23.41 58.69 -40.21
C GLY A 318 -22.37 57.64 -40.61
N LEU A 319 -21.11 58.03 -40.80
CA LEU A 319 -19.99 57.15 -41.17
C LEU A 319 -19.06 56.80 -39.99
N GLN A 320 -19.33 57.32 -38.79
CA GLN A 320 -18.72 56.92 -37.51
C GLN A 320 -19.56 55.83 -36.83
#